data_AF-A0A0C3SW11-F1
#
_entry.id   AF-A0A0C3SW11-F1
#
_cell.length_a   1.000
_cell.length_b   1.000
_cell.length_c   1.000
_cell.angle_alpha   90.00
_cell.angle_beta   90.00
_cell.angle_gamma   90.00
#
_symmetry.space_group_name_H-M   'P 1'
#
loop_
_entity.id
_entity.type
_entity.pdbx_description
1 polymer ?
#
loop_
_entity_poly.entity_id
_entity_poly.type
_entity_poly.pdbx_seq_one_letter_code
_entity_poly.pdbx_strand_id
1 'polypeptide(L)'
;MLRSSKLQKEVMSVLLSIGFECEEEHQDPRTGYTIDIYCPPSSSSSSSSSSSSSSSSSSSSPVAIEVDGPSHFLHGTREASGSTVLKRRHLEAVGYRFISIPYWEWDALQGAEEQEKFMREKLK
;
A
#
# COMPACT_ATOMS: atom_id res chain seq x y z
N MET A 1 -6.04 8.24 18.21
CA MET A 1 -5.02 8.91 17.37
C MET A 1 -3.81 7.99 17.33
N LEU A 2 -3.78 7.06 16.36
CA LEU A 2 -2.58 6.28 16.12
C LEU A 2 -1.53 7.26 15.61
N ARG A 3 -0.40 7.39 16.30
CA ARG A 3 0.70 8.21 15.78
C ARG A 3 1.29 7.45 14.61
N SER A 4 1.18 7.97 13.38
CA SER A 4 1.87 7.42 12.21
C SER A 4 3.33 7.17 12.57
N SER A 5 3.79 5.93 12.39
CA SER A 5 5.16 5.56 12.71
C SER A 5 6.14 6.27 11.77
N LYS A 6 7.41 6.40 12.18
CA LYS A 6 8.45 6.99 11.32
C LYS A 6 8.51 6.27 9.96
N LEU A 7 8.44 4.94 9.99
CA LEU A 7 8.45 4.07 8.81
C LEU A 7 7.31 4.40 7.84
N GLN A 8 6.08 4.55 8.34
CA GLN A 8 4.92 4.88 7.50
C GLN A 8 5.14 6.18 6.72
N LYS A 9 5.70 7.21 7.38
CA LYS A 9 6.00 8.48 6.73
C LYS A 9 7.07 8.35 5.65
N GLU A 10 8.10 7.52 5.89
CA GLU A 10 9.14 7.26 4.89
C GLU A 10 8.56 6.55 3.67
N VAL A 11 7.76 5.49 3.88
CA VAL A 11 7.07 4.76 2.80
C VAL A 11 6.19 5.70 1.98
N MET A 12 5.39 6.53 2.65
CA MET A 12 4.50 7.48 2.00
C MET A 12 5.28 8.52 1.18
N SER A 13 6.37 9.07 1.72
CA SER A 13 7.21 10.03 1.01
C SER A 13 7.78 9.45 -0.29
N VAL A 14 8.15 8.17 -0.28
CA VAL A 14 8.67 7.48 -1.46
C VAL A 14 7.58 7.27 -2.51
N LEU A 15 6.38 6.82 -2.09
CA LEU A 15 5.22 6.69 -2.97
C LEU A 15 4.89 8.00 -3.69
N LEU A 16 4.85 9.11 -2.95
CA LEU A 16 4.62 10.43 -3.53
C LEU A 16 5.73 10.82 -4.52
N SER A 17 6.98 10.52 -4.19
CA SER A 17 8.14 10.80 -5.06
C SER A 17 8.09 10.05 -6.39
N ILE A 18 7.57 8.82 -6.40
CA ILE A 18 7.39 8.02 -7.64
C ILE A 18 6.10 8.34 -8.40
N GLY A 19 5.31 9.30 -7.93
CA GLY A 19 4.06 9.75 -8.56
C GLY A 19 2.83 8.92 -8.21
N PHE A 20 2.85 8.18 -7.10
CA PHE A 20 1.66 7.48 -6.60
C PHE A 20 0.84 8.39 -5.69
N GLU A 21 -0.48 8.41 -5.90
CA GLU A 21 -1.44 9.05 -4.99
C GLU A 21 -1.83 8.04 -3.90
N CYS A 22 -1.71 8.46 -2.64
CA CYS A 22 -2.06 7.62 -1.51
C CYS A 22 -2.52 8.42 -0.29
N GLU A 23 -3.35 7.79 0.53
CA GLU A 23 -3.94 8.37 1.75
C GLU A 23 -3.52 7.55 2.98
N GLU A 24 -3.25 8.22 4.10
CA GLU A 24 -2.95 7.58 5.39
C GLU A 24 -4.23 7.25 6.16
N GLU A 25 -4.21 6.17 6.95
CA GLU A 25 -5.30 5.77 7.85
C GLU A 25 -6.68 5.70 7.16
N HIS A 26 -6.72 5.24 5.91
CA HIS A 26 -7.95 5.18 5.13
C HIS A 26 -8.92 4.14 5.69
N GLN A 27 -10.13 4.58 6.04
CA GLN A 27 -11.19 3.70 6.52
C GLN A 27 -12.01 3.17 5.34
N ASP A 28 -11.79 1.91 4.97
CA ASP A 28 -12.53 1.30 3.86
C ASP A 28 -13.97 0.97 4.26
N PRO A 29 -15.00 1.55 3.60
CA PRO A 29 -16.39 1.31 3.95
C PRO A 29 -16.88 -0.09 3.55
N ARG A 30 -16.16 -0.83 2.70
CA ARG A 30 -16.56 -2.16 2.23
C ARG A 30 -16.25 -3.25 3.25
N THR A 31 -15.07 -3.18 3.85
CA THR A 31 -14.57 -4.15 4.84
C THR A 31 -14.62 -3.63 6.26
N GLY A 32 -14.65 -2.31 6.46
CA GLY A 32 -14.58 -1.65 7.76
C GLY A 32 -13.16 -1.56 8.33
N TYR A 33 -12.13 -2.03 7.62
CA TYR A 33 -10.75 -1.93 8.08
C TYR A 33 -10.16 -0.54 7.86
N THR A 34 -9.25 -0.15 8.75
CA THR A 34 -8.33 0.95 8.52
C THR A 34 -7.10 0.41 7.79
N ILE A 35 -6.81 0.95 6.62
CA ILE A 35 -5.63 0.65 5.81
C ILE A 35 -4.56 1.70 6.14
N ASP A 36 -3.33 1.26 6.43
CA ASP A 36 -2.25 2.20 6.80
C ASP A 36 -1.99 3.20 5.67
N ILE A 37 -1.79 2.69 4.45
CA ILE A 37 -1.63 3.48 3.23
C ILE A 37 -2.51 2.91 2.13
N TYR A 38 -3.50 3.70 1.69
CA TYR A 38 -4.43 3.35 0.63
C TYR A 38 -4.08 4.08 -0.65
N CYS A 39 -3.85 3.35 -1.74
CA CYS A 39 -3.74 3.92 -3.08
C CYS A 39 -5.06 3.68 -3.83
N PRO A 40 -5.84 4.74 -4.13
CA PRO A 40 -7.03 4.60 -4.94
C PRO A 40 -6.67 4.08 -6.34
N PRO A 41 -7.64 3.42 -7.01
CA PRO A 41 -7.44 3.01 -8.39
C PRO A 41 -7.20 4.27 -9.24
N SER A 42 -6.30 4.19 -10.22
CA SER A 42 -6.08 5.28 -11.19
C SER A 42 -7.38 5.51 -11.97
N SER A 43 -8.25 6.36 -11.44
CA SER A 43 -9.36 6.91 -12.17
C SER A 43 -8.69 7.77 -13.21
N SER A 44 -8.70 7.30 -14.46
CA SER A 44 -8.22 8.07 -15.61
C SER A 44 -8.82 9.46 -15.46
N SER A 45 -8.00 10.42 -15.00
CA SER A 45 -8.48 11.78 -14.75
C SER A 45 -8.75 12.31 -16.15
N SER A 46 -10.04 12.29 -16.48
CA SER A 46 -10.55 12.58 -17.81
C SER A 46 -10.38 14.07 -18.01
N SER A 47 -9.17 14.49 -18.38
CA SER A 47 -8.91 15.82 -18.87
C SER A 47 -8.95 15.78 -20.40
N SER A 48 -10.15 16.08 -20.89
CA SER A 48 -10.52 16.45 -22.27
C SER A 48 -10.29 15.49 -23.44
N SER A 49 -11.42 14.95 -23.91
CA SER A 49 -11.89 14.99 -25.30
C SER A 49 -10.96 14.48 -26.41
N SER A 50 -11.14 13.21 -26.82
CA SER A 50 -11.60 12.81 -28.16
C SER A 50 -11.36 11.31 -28.39
N SER A 51 -12.33 10.67 -29.03
CA SER A 51 -12.45 9.25 -29.33
C SER A 51 -11.15 8.51 -29.66
N SER A 52 -10.91 7.40 -28.96
CA SER A 52 -10.45 6.17 -29.60
C SER A 52 -10.82 4.94 -28.77
N SER A 53 -11.61 4.05 -29.37
CA SER A 53 -11.91 2.72 -28.83
C SER A 53 -10.61 1.93 -28.69
N SER A 54 -10.22 1.66 -27.46
CA SER A 54 -9.40 0.50 -27.13
C SER A 54 -9.89 0.00 -25.79
N SER A 55 -10.70 -1.06 -25.82
CA SER A 55 -11.15 -1.80 -24.63
C SER A 55 -9.97 -2.56 -24.01
N SER A 56 -8.97 -1.84 -23.52
CA SER A 56 -8.15 -2.33 -22.43
C SER A 56 -8.81 -1.80 -21.18
N SER A 57 -9.75 -2.59 -20.62
CA SER A 57 -10.19 -2.37 -19.24
C SER A 57 -8.98 -2.59 -18.35
N SER A 58 -8.12 -1.57 -18.23
CA SER A 58 -7.12 -1.49 -17.17
C SER A 58 -7.92 -1.26 -15.89
N SER A 59 -8.50 -2.35 -15.38
CA SER A 59 -9.01 -2.42 -14.01
C SER A 59 -7.81 -2.23 -13.11
N SER A 60 -7.47 -0.97 -12.86
CA SER A 60 -6.52 -0.61 -11.82
C SER A 60 -7.24 -0.92 -10.51
N SER A 61 -6.90 -2.03 -9.86
CA SER A 61 -7.43 -2.36 -8.54
C SER A 61 -6.83 -1.42 -7.49
N PRO A 62 -7.58 -1.02 -6.46
CA PRO A 62 -7.01 -0.27 -5.35
C PRO A 62 -5.90 -1.09 -4.66
N VAL A 63 -4.86 -0.41 -4.19
CA VAL A 63 -3.75 -1.02 -3.45
C VAL A 63 -3.89 -0.71 -1.97
N ALA A 64 -3.81 -1.74 -1.13
CA ALA A 64 -3.78 -1.63 0.32
C ALA A 64 -2.38 -2.00 0.81
N ILE A 65 -1.66 -1.02 1.36
CA ILE A 65 -0.29 -1.19 1.84
C ILE A 65 -0.30 -1.15 3.38
N GLU A 66 0.18 -2.22 4.01
CA GLU A 66 0.35 -2.32 5.48
C GLU A 66 1.82 -2.14 5.84
N VAL A 67 2.07 -1.30 6.85
CA VAL A 67 3.41 -0.93 7.28
C VAL A 67 3.70 -1.54 8.65
N ASP A 68 4.33 -2.71 8.64
CA ASP A 68 4.57 -3.50 9.85
C ASP A 68 5.86 -3.03 10.55
N GLY A 69 5.71 -2.19 11.58
CA GLY A 69 6.81 -1.74 12.44
C GLY A 69 7.35 -2.82 13.38
N PRO A 70 8.54 -2.62 14.00
CA PRO A 70 9.13 -3.60 14.91
C PRO A 70 8.25 -3.94 16.11
N SER A 71 7.38 -3.02 16.53
CA SER A 71 6.42 -3.23 17.61
C SER A 71 5.22 -4.12 17.24
N HIS A 72 5.02 -4.42 15.95
CA HIS A 72 3.89 -5.25 15.47
C HIS A 72 4.20 -6.75 15.48
N PHE A 73 5.45 -7.14 15.73
CA PHE A 73 5.88 -8.53 15.73
C PHE A 73 5.93 -9.09 17.15
N LEU A 74 5.51 -10.35 17.31
CA LEU A 74 5.72 -11.09 18.56
C LEU A 74 7.22 -11.25 18.79
N HIS A 75 7.68 -10.93 20.01
CA HIS A 75 9.09 -10.98 20.40
C HIS A 75 9.75 -12.30 19.93
N GLY A 76 10.69 -12.21 18.99
CA GLY A 76 11.45 -13.35 18.50
C GLY A 76 10.84 -14.15 17.33
N THR A 77 9.75 -13.68 16.69
CA THR A 77 9.18 -14.35 15.50
C THR A 77 8.91 -13.38 14.36
N ARG A 78 8.90 -13.88 13.11
CA ARG A 78 8.57 -13.13 11.89
C ARG A 78 7.22 -13.55 11.30
N GLU A 79 6.33 -14.10 12.14
CA GLU A 79 5.04 -14.63 11.67
C GLU A 79 3.96 -13.55 11.77
N ALA A 80 3.22 -13.37 10.68
CA ALA A 80 2.05 -12.49 10.69
C ALA A 80 0.97 -13.08 11.59
N SER A 81 0.36 -12.25 12.44
CA SER A 81 -0.76 -12.68 13.29
C SER A 81 -1.92 -13.22 12.45
N GLY A 82 -2.73 -14.11 13.03
CA GLY A 82 -3.96 -14.60 12.39
C GLY A 82 -4.90 -13.46 11.99
N SER A 83 -4.92 -12.36 12.74
CA SER A 83 -5.66 -11.14 12.39
C SER A 83 -5.16 -10.50 11.08
N THR A 84 -3.85 -10.40 10.87
CA THR A 84 -3.24 -9.88 9.65
C THR A 84 -3.55 -10.78 8.46
N VAL A 85 -3.49 -12.11 8.65
CA VAL A 85 -3.83 -13.08 7.58
C VAL A 85 -5.30 -12.97 7.17
N LEU A 86 -6.21 -12.83 8.14
CA LEU A 86 -7.64 -12.65 7.87
C LEU A 86 -7.92 -11.32 7.17
N LYS A 87 -7.31 -10.21 7.63
CA LYS A 87 -7.41 -8.89 7.01
C LYS A 87 -6.97 -8.94 5.55
N ARG A 88 -5.78 -9.50 5.27
CA ARG A 88 -5.26 -9.71 3.93
C ARG A 88 -6.27 -10.47 3.05
N ARG A 89 -6.70 -11.66 3.47
CA ARG A 89 -7.63 -12.48 2.69
C ARG A 89 -8.93 -11.75 2.38
N HIS A 90 -9.46 -10.98 3.33
CA HIS A 90 -10.69 -10.23 3.14
C HIS A 90 -10.50 -9.07 2.15
N LEU A 91 -9.41 -8.30 2.29
CA LEU A 91 -9.06 -7.22 1.35
C LEU A 91 -8.89 -7.76 -0.08
N GLU A 92 -8.14 -8.84 -0.25
CA GLU A 92 -7.96 -9.49 -1.56
C GLU A 92 -9.30 -10.00 -2.12
N ALA A 93 -10.17 -10.57 -1.28
CA ALA A 93 -11.49 -11.05 -1.70
C ALA A 93 -12.41 -9.93 -2.22
N VAL A 94 -12.28 -8.70 -1.71
CA VAL A 94 -13.03 -7.52 -2.23
C VAL A 94 -12.30 -6.80 -3.37
N GLY A 95 -11.21 -7.38 -3.87
CA GLY A 95 -10.47 -6.92 -5.05
C GLY A 95 -9.34 -5.93 -4.77
N TYR A 96 -8.88 -5.79 -3.53
CA TYR A 96 -7.65 -5.04 -3.25
C TYR A 96 -6.40 -5.82 -3.65
N ARG A 97 -5.37 -5.08 -4.06
CA ARG A 97 -4.00 -5.56 -4.10
C ARG A 97 -3.36 -5.33 -2.73
N PHE A 98 -3.11 -6.40 -1.98
CA PHE A 98 -2.49 -6.31 -0.65
C PHE A 98 -0.96 -6.31 -0.74
N ILE A 99 -0.30 -5.36 -0.08
CA ILE A 99 1.16 -5.24 0.02
C ILE A 99 1.54 -5.08 1.50
N SER A 100 2.49 -5.87 1.98
CA SER A 100 3.09 -5.69 3.33
C SER A 100 4.52 -5.21 3.20
N ILE A 101 4.83 -4.17 3.97
CA ILE A 101 6.13 -3.50 4.06
C ILE A 101 6.68 -3.73 5.47
N PRO A 102 7.43 -4.82 5.70
CA PRO A 102 8.02 -5.09 6.99
C PRO A 102 9.23 -4.19 7.25
N TYR A 103 9.37 -3.72 8.48
CA TYR A 103 10.45 -2.78 8.85
C TYR A 103 11.85 -3.31 8.54
N TRP A 104 12.13 -4.61 8.65
CA TRP A 104 13.46 -5.16 8.40
C TRP A 104 13.85 -5.15 6.93
N GLU A 105 12.88 -5.25 6.01
CA GLU A 105 13.16 -5.11 4.57
C GLU A 105 13.44 -3.64 4.28
N TRP A 106 12.70 -2.72 4.89
CA TRP A 106 12.89 -1.29 4.70
C TRP A 106 14.22 -0.78 5.29
N ASP A 107 14.55 -1.20 6.50
CA ASP A 107 15.78 -0.81 7.22
C ASP A 107 17.04 -1.36 6.53
N ALA A 108 16.91 -2.44 5.76
CA ALA A 108 18.01 -2.99 4.96
C ALA A 108 18.35 -2.13 3.72
N LEU A 109 17.48 -1.21 3.30
CA LEU A 109 17.65 -0.37 2.11
C LEU A 109 18.58 0.81 2.43
N GLN A 110 19.60 1.02 1.61
CA GLN A 110 20.57 2.10 1.77
C GLN A 110 20.15 3.35 1.00
N GLY A 111 19.29 4.13 1.63
CA GLY A 111 18.87 5.45 1.14
C GLY A 111 17.68 5.42 0.19
N ALA A 112 17.33 6.60 -0.32
CA ALA A 112 16.08 6.81 -1.04
C ALA A 112 15.99 6.04 -2.37
N GLU A 113 17.12 5.82 -3.06
CA GLU A 113 17.14 5.14 -4.36
C GLU A 113 16.73 3.66 -4.23
N GLU A 114 17.23 2.96 -3.21
CA GLU A 114 16.83 1.58 -2.92
C GLU A 114 15.38 1.50 -2.42
N GLN A 115 14.95 2.45 -1.59
CA GLN A 115 13.55 2.57 -1.13
C GLN A 115 12.57 2.75 -2.29
N GLU A 116 12.87 3.66 -3.22
CA GLU A 116 12.07 3.86 -4.43
C GLU A 116 11.99 2.56 -5.25
N LYS A 117 13.14 1.93 -5.53
CA LYS A 117 13.18 0.70 -6.31
C LYS A 117 12.36 -0.42 -5.64
N PHE A 118 12.49 -0.56 -4.33
CA PHE A 118 11.75 -1.54 -3.54
C PHE A 118 10.23 -1.34 -3.66
N MET A 119 9.75 -0.09 -3.50
CA MET A 119 8.32 0.21 -3.65
C MET A 119 7.83 -0.05 -5.08
N ARG A 120 8.61 0.36 -6.10
CA ARG A 120 8.28 0.07 -7.50
C ARG A 120 8.14 -1.43 -7.75
N GLU A 121 9.03 -2.25 -7.20
CA GLU A 121 8.97 -3.71 -7.33
C GLU A 121 7.73 -4.30 -6.65
N LYS A 122 7.38 -3.84 -5.43
CA LYS A 122 6.16 -4.28 -4.73
C LYS A 122 4.87 -3.91 -5.50
N LEU A 123 4.91 -2.78 -6.22
CA LEU A 123 3.78 -2.22 -6.97
C LEU A 123 3.65 -2.75 -8.42
N LYS A 124 4.66 -3.45 -8.96
CA LYS A 124 4.60 -4.10 -10.28
C LYS A 124 3.60 -5.25 -10.28
#